data_AF-A0A1G7CXX5-F1
#
_entry.id   AF-A0A1G7CXX5-F1
#
_cell.length_a   1.000
_cell.length_b   1.000
_cell.length_c   1.000
_cell.angle_alpha   90.00
_cell.angle_beta   90.00
_cell.angle_gamma   90.00
#
_symmetry.space_group_name_H-M   'P 1'
#
loop_
_entity.id
_entity.type
_entity.pdbx_description
1 polymer ?
#
loop_
_entity_poly.entity_id
_entity_poly.type
_entity_poly.pdbx_seq_one_letter_code
_entity_poly.pdbx_strand_id
1 'polypeptide(L)'
;MQGWTVGSWGADGRSCYPSIQEACTIGGNGQLSPSPSAGTGYTCREMGTEGPYWAAINKCYYEQFPTLVALSGLSETPPAATGGSAEITLIAKVTNSITAKSGVALGFSLDVTANSGGHEHHDVARPKGLLNGTQGVTDANGEVKLTFKAPEVAGIHSIKVTCAICSNSPVSKEIQVRVPDLLPISPNPPQNADGTFVYALTSVDKTHQGNGRYHHNQYYLTQQSLQNLLGLIGSFAAEGWGTVALNDASLFWGGRYDITSNWRGPHAGHREGREIDISFTRARNPVSIDKQNNLYKKFCETNAAEVPFSILHHYASTPHFHVFLEKQKACFKSEH
;
A
#
# COMPACT_ATOMS: atom_id res chain seq x y z
N MET A 1 -24.35 -13.43 61.19
CA MET A 1 -23.45 -14.21 60.32
C MET A 1 -24.27 -15.29 59.66
N GLN A 2 -24.68 -15.09 58.41
CA GLN A 2 -25.25 -16.16 57.58
C GLN A 2 -24.40 -16.20 56.32
N GLY A 3 -23.66 -17.29 56.17
CA GLY A 3 -22.75 -17.51 55.06
C GLY A 3 -23.51 -17.83 53.78
N TRP A 4 -23.04 -17.27 52.68
CA TRP A 4 -23.45 -17.66 51.34
C TRP A 4 -22.47 -18.72 50.82
N THR A 5 -22.99 -19.91 50.52
CA THR A 5 -22.25 -20.96 49.83
C THR A 5 -22.31 -20.70 48.32
N VAL A 6 -21.15 -20.50 47.71
CA VAL A 6 -21.01 -20.37 46.25
C VAL A 6 -21.09 -21.76 45.63
N GLY A 7 -22.07 -21.97 44.74
CA GLY A 7 -22.23 -23.20 43.95
C GLY A 7 -21.12 -23.35 42.90
N SER A 8 -20.68 -24.59 42.70
CA SER A 8 -19.64 -25.03 41.78
C SER A 8 -19.96 -24.77 40.30
N TRP A 9 -18.94 -24.37 39.55
CA TRP A 9 -18.96 -24.15 38.09
C TRP A 9 -19.00 -25.48 37.31
N GLY A 10 -19.87 -25.57 36.30
CA GLY A 10 -19.81 -26.61 35.28
C GLY A 10 -18.66 -26.35 34.30
N ALA A 11 -17.95 -27.40 33.89
CA ALA A 11 -16.70 -27.37 33.13
C ALA A 11 -16.81 -26.90 31.66
N ASP A 12 -17.94 -26.34 31.24
CA ASP A 12 -18.25 -26.03 29.84
C ASP A 12 -18.61 -24.56 29.57
N GLY A 13 -18.40 -23.66 30.54
CA GLY A 13 -18.42 -22.21 30.28
C GLY A 13 -19.76 -21.66 29.76
N ARG A 14 -20.87 -22.35 29.99
CA ARG A 14 -22.22 -21.92 29.57
C ARG A 14 -22.87 -21.09 30.67
N SER A 15 -22.84 -19.78 30.49
CA SER A 15 -23.69 -18.86 31.26
C SER A 15 -25.02 -18.70 30.54
N CYS A 16 -26.04 -19.49 30.91
CA CYS A 16 -27.41 -18.98 30.84
C CYS A 16 -27.54 -17.95 31.97
N TYR A 17 -27.97 -16.72 31.67
CA TYR A 17 -28.31 -15.75 32.71
C TYR A 17 -29.23 -16.42 33.75
N PRO A 18 -29.04 -16.20 35.07
CA PRO A 18 -29.77 -16.95 36.10
C PRO A 18 -31.28 -16.68 36.20
N SER A 19 -31.88 -15.85 35.34
CA SER A 19 -33.25 -15.36 35.56
C SER A 19 -34.38 -16.34 35.19
N ILE A 20 -34.10 -17.59 34.82
CA ILE A 20 -35.14 -18.55 34.40
C ILE A 20 -35.24 -19.79 35.29
N GLN A 21 -34.24 -20.08 36.13
CA GLN A 21 -34.38 -21.18 37.10
C GLN A 21 -35.34 -20.85 38.25
N GLU A 22 -35.62 -19.57 38.52
CA GLU A 22 -36.59 -19.18 39.56
C GLU A 22 -38.06 -19.27 39.10
N ALA A 23 -38.34 -19.42 37.81
CA ALA A 23 -39.71 -19.43 37.29
C ALA A 23 -40.40 -20.81 37.34
N CYS A 24 -39.73 -21.88 37.79
CA CYS A 24 -40.35 -23.22 37.91
C CYS A 24 -40.40 -23.76 39.36
N THR A 25 -40.10 -22.95 40.37
CA THR A 25 -40.09 -23.38 41.78
C THR A 25 -41.10 -22.67 42.68
N ILE A 26 -41.98 -21.85 42.11
CA ILE A 26 -43.09 -21.26 42.88
C ILE A 26 -44.36 -22.06 42.58
N GLY A 27 -44.57 -23.16 43.31
CA GLY A 27 -45.90 -23.80 43.37
C GLY A 27 -46.00 -25.33 43.24
N GLY A 28 -45.07 -26.13 43.75
CA GLY A 28 -45.36 -27.54 44.10
C GLY A 28 -45.11 -28.61 43.03
N ASN A 29 -44.65 -29.78 43.51
CA ASN A 29 -44.46 -31.10 42.90
C ASN A 29 -44.76 -31.34 41.40
N GLY A 30 -44.14 -30.57 40.50
CA GLY A 30 -44.14 -30.86 39.06
C GLY A 30 -43.01 -31.82 38.68
N GLN A 31 -43.34 -33.00 38.13
CA GLN A 31 -42.36 -33.95 37.59
C GLN A 31 -42.14 -33.68 36.09
N LEU A 32 -40.90 -33.41 35.68
CA LEU A 32 -40.53 -33.26 34.26
C LEU A 32 -40.58 -34.61 33.54
N SER A 33 -41.33 -34.70 32.44
CA SER A 33 -41.38 -35.89 31.58
C SER A 33 -40.82 -35.55 30.19
N PRO A 34 -39.98 -36.41 29.58
CA PRO A 34 -39.49 -36.19 28.21
C PRO A 34 -40.61 -36.40 27.18
N SER A 35 -40.72 -35.49 26.21
CA SER A 35 -41.66 -35.60 25.09
C SER A 35 -41.19 -36.68 24.09
N PRO A 36 -42.07 -37.56 23.56
CA PRO A 36 -41.68 -38.64 22.65
C PRO A 36 -41.57 -38.24 21.17
N SER A 37 -41.74 -36.97 20.80
CA SER A 37 -41.57 -36.52 19.41
C SER A 37 -40.24 -35.79 19.19
N ALA A 38 -39.50 -36.21 18.16
CA ALA A 38 -38.25 -35.63 17.73
C ALA A 38 -38.45 -34.17 17.27
N GLY A 39 -38.32 -33.24 18.21
CA GLY A 39 -38.51 -31.81 17.96
C GLY A 39 -38.48 -31.03 19.27
N THR A 40 -37.26 -30.80 19.77
CA THR A 40 -36.85 -29.86 20.85
C THR A 40 -37.97 -29.03 21.50
N GLY A 41 -38.51 -29.53 22.61
CA GLY A 41 -39.36 -28.77 23.53
C GLY A 41 -39.73 -29.58 24.76
N TYR A 42 -39.56 -28.98 25.96
CA TYR A 42 -40.18 -29.45 27.20
C TYR A 42 -41.49 -28.68 27.40
N THR A 43 -42.55 -29.35 27.84
CA THR A 43 -43.81 -28.70 28.24
C THR A 43 -44.02 -28.87 29.73
N CYS A 44 -44.15 -27.77 30.48
CA CYS A 44 -44.70 -27.82 31.83
C CYS A 44 -46.22 -27.96 31.72
N ARG A 45 -46.77 -29.01 32.32
CA ARG A 45 -48.22 -29.27 32.36
C ARG A 45 -48.66 -29.22 33.82
N GLU A 46 -49.29 -28.12 34.22
CA GLU A 46 -50.02 -28.11 35.50
C GLU A 46 -51.41 -28.71 35.30
N MET A 47 -51.82 -29.57 36.24
CA MET A 47 -53.20 -30.04 36.36
C MET A 47 -53.92 -29.09 37.32
N GLY A 48 -54.61 -28.09 36.77
CA GLY A 48 -55.45 -27.17 37.53
C GLY A 48 -56.50 -26.53 36.63
N THR A 49 -57.76 -26.72 36.98
CA THR A 49 -58.93 -26.14 36.32
C THR A 49 -59.05 -24.65 36.63
N GLU A 50 -59.36 -23.86 35.60
CA GLU A 50 -59.76 -22.44 35.60
C GLU A 50 -58.67 -21.39 35.28
N GLY A 51 -58.66 -20.95 34.01
CA GLY A 51 -58.04 -19.70 33.54
C GLY A 51 -57.05 -19.87 32.38
N PRO A 52 -57.20 -19.17 31.23
CA PRO A 52 -56.23 -19.23 30.14
C PRO A 52 -55.02 -18.34 30.45
N TYR A 53 -54.03 -18.89 31.16
CA TYR A 53 -52.73 -18.25 31.25
C TYR A 53 -51.88 -18.63 30.03
N TRP A 54 -51.62 -17.64 29.18
CA TRP A 54 -50.69 -17.76 28.07
C TRP A 54 -49.26 -17.86 28.63
N ALA A 55 -48.73 -19.08 28.76
CA ALA A 55 -47.33 -19.29 29.07
C ALA A 55 -46.50 -18.85 27.84
N ALA A 56 -45.86 -17.68 27.95
CA ALA A 56 -44.89 -17.23 26.96
C ALA A 56 -43.73 -18.23 26.93
N ILE A 57 -43.63 -18.99 25.84
CA ILE A 57 -42.49 -19.85 25.57
C ILE A 57 -41.30 -18.93 25.31
N ASN A 58 -40.52 -18.63 26.35
CA ASN A 58 -39.20 -18.03 26.21
C ASN A 58 -38.27 -19.06 25.56
N LYS A 59 -38.36 -19.19 24.23
CA LYS A 59 -37.30 -19.83 23.43
C LYS A 59 -36.03 -19.06 23.74
N CYS A 60 -35.11 -19.70 24.46
CA CYS A 60 -33.72 -19.27 24.51
C CYS A 60 -33.16 -19.43 23.09
N TYR A 61 -33.39 -18.44 22.24
CA TYR A 61 -32.60 -18.29 21.05
C TYR A 61 -31.19 -18.03 21.52
N TYR A 62 -30.31 -19.02 21.35
CA TYR A 62 -28.89 -18.73 21.27
C TYR A 62 -28.75 -17.83 20.05
N GLU A 63 -28.76 -16.51 20.27
CA GLU A 63 -28.28 -15.58 19.28
C GLU A 63 -26.82 -15.92 19.06
N GLN A 64 -26.58 -16.78 18.07
CA GLN A 64 -25.26 -16.97 17.53
C GLN A 64 -24.91 -15.65 16.88
N PHE A 65 -24.18 -14.82 17.62
CA PHE A 65 -23.57 -13.65 17.05
C PHE A 65 -22.75 -14.08 15.82
N PRO A 66 -22.83 -13.31 14.71
CA PRO A 66 -22.06 -13.64 13.53
C PRO A 66 -20.57 -13.58 13.85
N THR A 67 -19.83 -14.59 13.39
CA THR A 67 -18.37 -14.52 13.40
C THR A 67 -17.94 -13.56 12.29
N LEU A 68 -17.12 -12.56 12.62
CA LEU A 68 -16.66 -11.52 11.72
C LEU A 68 -15.14 -11.54 11.62
N VAL A 69 -14.61 -11.21 10.45
CA VAL A 69 -13.19 -10.96 10.23
C VAL A 69 -12.94 -9.50 9.88
N ALA A 70 -11.88 -8.91 10.42
CA ALA A 70 -11.42 -7.57 10.08
C ALA A 70 -9.92 -7.61 9.73
N LEU A 71 -9.50 -6.78 8.78
CA LEU A 71 -8.09 -6.61 8.42
C LEU A 71 -7.64 -5.19 8.74
N SER A 72 -6.64 -5.06 9.60
CA SER A 72 -6.12 -3.77 10.09
C SER A 72 -4.59 -3.65 9.89
N GLY A 73 -4.06 -2.45 10.06
CA GLY A 73 -2.64 -2.12 9.85
C GLY A 73 -2.46 -0.82 9.04
N LEU A 74 -1.22 -0.50 8.68
CA LEU A 74 -0.92 0.64 7.81
C LEU A 74 -1.56 0.45 6.42
N SER A 75 -1.91 1.55 5.76
CA SER A 75 -2.47 1.56 4.40
C SER A 75 -1.49 2.10 3.36
N GLU A 76 -0.25 2.39 3.76
CA GLU A 76 0.79 2.93 2.89
C GLU A 76 2.17 2.40 3.27
N THR A 77 3.04 2.20 2.28
CA THR A 77 4.46 1.83 2.44
C THR A 77 5.25 2.25 1.20
N PRO A 78 6.54 2.60 1.32
CA PRO A 78 7.38 2.84 0.15
C PRO A 78 7.62 1.57 -0.69
N PRO A 79 7.89 1.70 -2.01
CA PRO A 79 8.37 0.60 -2.82
C PRO A 79 9.69 0.04 -2.30
N ALA A 80 10.00 -1.23 -2.58
CA ALA A 80 11.30 -1.80 -2.27
C ALA A 80 12.44 -1.04 -2.98
N ALA A 81 13.61 -1.04 -2.35
CA ALA A 81 14.79 -0.32 -2.83
C ALA A 81 14.53 1.18 -3.05
N THR A 82 13.71 1.77 -2.19
CA THR A 82 13.61 3.22 -1.96
C THR A 82 13.89 3.50 -0.48
N GLY A 83 14.27 4.73 -0.12
CA GLY A 83 14.57 5.08 1.27
C GLY A 83 13.37 4.89 2.22
N GLY A 84 13.33 3.77 2.95
CA GLY A 84 12.30 3.47 3.95
C GLY A 84 12.04 1.98 4.16
N SER A 85 11.11 1.64 5.05
CA SER A 85 10.67 0.24 5.23
C SER A 85 9.60 -0.11 4.21
N ALA A 86 9.95 -0.98 3.27
CA ALA A 86 9.02 -1.59 2.31
C ALA A 86 8.23 -2.78 2.91
N GLU A 87 8.32 -2.99 4.22
CA GLU A 87 7.62 -4.06 4.94
C GLU A 87 6.67 -3.45 5.98
N ILE A 88 5.42 -3.93 5.98
CA ILE A 88 4.40 -3.58 6.96
C ILE A 88 3.75 -4.82 7.55
N THR A 89 3.31 -4.71 8.81
CA THR A 89 2.54 -5.75 9.48
C THR A 89 1.06 -5.40 9.43
N LEU A 90 0.25 -6.39 9.05
CA LEU A 90 -1.21 -6.37 9.07
C LEU A 90 -1.71 -7.37 10.11
N ILE A 91 -2.89 -7.10 10.66
CA ILE A 91 -3.54 -7.95 11.65
C ILE A 91 -4.92 -8.32 11.13
N ALA A 92 -5.10 -9.61 10.83
CA ALA A 92 -6.40 -10.19 10.58
C ALA A 92 -7.00 -10.65 11.92
N LYS A 93 -8.11 -10.06 12.33
CA LYS A 93 -8.76 -10.33 13.61
C LYS A 93 -10.13 -10.94 13.39
N VAL A 94 -10.40 -12.06 14.06
CA VAL A 94 -11.70 -12.72 14.05
C VAL A 94 -12.36 -12.53 15.40
N THR A 95 -13.59 -12.03 15.39
CA THR A 95 -14.39 -11.86 16.60
C THR A 95 -15.76 -12.50 16.43
N ASN A 96 -16.35 -12.87 17.57
CA ASN A 96 -17.76 -13.15 17.71
C ASN A 96 -18.38 -12.00 18.52
N SER A 97 -19.06 -11.06 17.85
CA SER A 97 -19.36 -9.75 18.42
C SER A 97 -18.07 -9.05 18.89
N ILE A 98 -17.92 -8.77 20.19
CA ILE A 98 -16.72 -8.17 20.81
C ILE A 98 -15.68 -9.19 21.29
N THR A 99 -15.99 -10.49 21.26
CA THR A 99 -15.12 -11.53 21.83
C THR A 99 -14.18 -12.09 20.76
N ALA A 100 -12.88 -12.13 21.05
CA ALA A 100 -11.90 -12.77 20.17
C ALA A 100 -12.21 -14.25 19.91
N LYS A 101 -12.05 -14.71 18.67
CA LYS A 101 -12.26 -16.12 18.30
C LYS A 101 -10.94 -16.76 17.87
N SER A 102 -10.37 -17.59 18.76
CA SER A 102 -9.17 -18.38 18.49
C SER A 102 -9.46 -19.63 17.64
N GLY A 103 -8.41 -20.18 17.02
CA GLY A 103 -8.49 -21.43 16.28
C GLY A 103 -9.20 -21.34 14.93
N VAL A 104 -9.45 -20.13 14.42
CA VAL A 104 -10.13 -19.91 13.13
C VAL A 104 -9.11 -19.89 12.00
N ALA A 105 -9.26 -20.79 11.03
CA ALA A 105 -8.43 -20.82 9.83
C ALA A 105 -8.81 -19.68 8.86
N LEU A 106 -7.79 -18.97 8.38
CA LEU A 106 -7.88 -17.87 7.42
C LEU A 106 -7.04 -18.18 6.18
N GLY A 107 -7.54 -17.76 5.00
CA GLY A 107 -6.79 -17.72 3.76
C GLY A 107 -6.44 -16.28 3.37
N PHE A 108 -5.26 -16.08 2.79
CA PHE A 108 -4.76 -14.77 2.36
C PHE A 108 -4.40 -14.80 0.88
N SER A 109 -4.79 -13.76 0.14
CA SER A 109 -4.34 -13.53 -1.23
C SER A 109 -3.96 -12.08 -1.45
N LEU A 110 -3.08 -11.86 -2.42
CA LEU A 110 -2.53 -10.55 -2.78
C LEU A 110 -2.76 -10.28 -4.26
N ASP A 111 -3.26 -9.09 -4.56
CA ASP A 111 -3.39 -8.60 -5.92
C ASP A 111 -2.91 -7.16 -6.07
N VAL A 112 -2.79 -6.69 -7.31
CA VAL A 112 -2.42 -5.31 -7.64
C VAL A 112 -3.45 -4.73 -8.60
N THR A 113 -3.94 -3.53 -8.31
CA THR A 113 -4.88 -2.82 -9.18
C THR A 113 -4.18 -2.45 -10.48
N ALA A 114 -4.76 -2.86 -11.61
CA ALA A 114 -4.28 -2.52 -12.94
C ALA A 114 -4.08 -1.00 -13.11
N ASN A 115 -3.06 -0.59 -13.87
CA ASN A 115 -2.78 0.80 -14.25
C ASN A 115 -2.78 1.79 -13.06
N SER A 116 -2.09 1.42 -11.97
CA SER A 116 -2.00 2.22 -10.74
C SER A 116 -0.55 2.61 -10.45
N GLY A 117 -0.33 3.63 -9.61
CA GLY A 117 1.02 4.04 -9.19
C GLY A 117 1.83 4.79 -10.25
N GLY A 118 1.18 5.41 -11.24
CA GLY A 118 1.88 6.06 -12.35
C GLY A 118 2.09 5.17 -13.56
N HIS A 119 1.71 3.90 -13.48
CA HIS A 119 1.83 2.97 -14.60
C HIS A 119 0.58 2.99 -15.48
N GLU A 120 0.77 3.04 -16.80
CA GLU A 120 -0.32 3.04 -17.79
C GLU A 120 -0.57 1.67 -18.45
N HIS A 121 0.13 0.64 -17.97
CA HIS A 121 -0.04 -0.73 -18.42
C HIS A 121 -0.16 -1.70 -17.24
N HIS A 122 -0.72 -2.87 -17.54
CA HIS A 122 -0.86 -3.97 -16.60
C HIS A 122 -0.84 -5.30 -17.35
N ASP A 123 -0.14 -6.27 -16.78
CA ASP A 123 -0.17 -7.66 -17.21
C ASP A 123 0.08 -8.59 -16.01
N VAL A 124 -0.02 -9.89 -16.26
CA VAL A 124 0.10 -10.94 -15.23
C VAL A 124 1.49 -11.01 -14.59
N ALA A 125 2.52 -10.45 -15.21
CA ALA A 125 3.88 -10.41 -14.69
C ALA A 125 4.15 -9.19 -13.79
N ARG A 126 3.18 -8.28 -13.62
CA ARG A 126 3.33 -7.14 -12.71
C ARG A 126 3.66 -7.61 -11.30
N PRO A 127 4.78 -7.16 -10.69
CA PRO A 127 5.14 -7.53 -9.33
C PRO A 127 4.05 -7.13 -8.33
N LYS A 128 3.55 -8.10 -7.56
CA LYS A 128 2.48 -7.89 -6.57
C LYS A 128 2.99 -7.66 -5.15
N GLY A 129 4.27 -7.85 -4.91
CA GLY A 129 4.85 -7.95 -3.56
C GLY A 129 4.81 -9.38 -3.02
N LEU A 130 5.06 -9.54 -1.73
CA LEU A 130 5.12 -10.83 -1.05
C LEU A 130 4.35 -10.78 0.27
N LEU A 131 3.61 -11.85 0.58
CA LEU A 131 3.08 -12.12 1.91
C LEU A 131 3.95 -13.18 2.59
N ASN A 132 4.19 -13.05 3.90
CA ASN A 132 4.93 -14.07 4.66
C ASN A 132 4.15 -15.40 4.86
N GLY A 133 2.89 -15.46 4.43
CA GLY A 133 2.07 -16.66 4.39
C GLY A 133 0.78 -16.45 3.60
N THR A 134 0.21 -17.54 3.08
CA THR A 134 -1.08 -17.54 2.37
C THR A 134 -2.21 -18.13 3.22
N GLN A 135 -1.89 -18.62 4.43
CA GLN A 135 -2.84 -19.19 5.38
C GLN A 135 -2.39 -18.86 6.81
N GLY A 136 -3.31 -18.91 7.76
CA GLY A 136 -3.01 -18.77 9.19
C GLY A 136 -4.17 -19.22 10.06
N VAL A 137 -3.91 -19.43 11.36
CA VAL A 137 -4.92 -19.78 12.36
C VAL A 137 -4.86 -18.75 13.47
N THR A 138 -6.02 -18.20 13.86
CA THR A 138 -6.07 -17.16 14.89
C THR A 138 -5.56 -17.66 16.25
N ASP A 139 -4.76 -16.83 16.91
CA ASP A 139 -4.23 -17.09 18.24
C ASP A 139 -5.29 -16.89 19.35
N ALA A 140 -4.88 -16.91 20.62
CA ALA A 140 -5.76 -16.69 21.76
C ALA A 140 -6.45 -15.30 21.75
N ASN A 141 -5.88 -14.32 21.05
CA ASN A 141 -6.45 -12.98 20.87
C ASN A 141 -7.36 -12.88 19.64
N GLY A 142 -7.57 -14.00 18.93
CA GLY A 142 -8.35 -14.03 17.70
C GLY A 142 -7.59 -13.42 16.53
N GLU A 143 -6.26 -13.37 16.57
CA GLU A 143 -5.44 -12.63 15.61
C GLU A 143 -4.52 -13.53 14.79
N VAL A 144 -4.31 -13.16 13.52
CA VAL A 144 -3.21 -13.62 12.68
C VAL A 144 -2.42 -12.39 12.23
N LYS A 145 -1.11 -12.39 12.46
CA LYS A 145 -0.20 -11.35 11.96
C LYS A 145 0.36 -11.77 10.61
N LEU A 146 0.20 -10.88 9.62
CA LEU A 146 0.66 -11.06 8.24
C LEU A 146 1.65 -9.94 7.93
N THR A 147 2.78 -10.28 7.31
CA THR A 147 3.73 -9.28 6.81
C THR A 147 3.57 -9.14 5.31
N PHE A 148 3.34 -7.92 4.84
CA PHE A 148 3.39 -7.56 3.43
C PHE A 148 4.71 -6.86 3.12
N LYS A 149 5.41 -7.36 2.10
CA LYS A 149 6.60 -6.75 1.52
C LYS A 149 6.27 -6.18 0.16
N ALA A 150 6.34 -4.86 0.01
CA ALA A 150 6.11 -4.16 -1.23
C ALA A 150 7.18 -4.53 -2.30
N PRO A 151 6.81 -4.57 -3.59
CA PRO A 151 7.79 -4.71 -4.67
C PRO A 151 8.46 -3.37 -4.98
N GLU A 152 9.42 -3.35 -5.91
CA GLU A 152 10.05 -2.09 -6.39
C GLU A 152 9.08 -1.20 -7.18
N VAL A 153 7.98 -1.78 -7.68
CA VAL A 153 6.99 -1.12 -8.53
C VAL A 153 5.91 -0.50 -7.65
N ALA A 154 5.61 0.78 -7.86
CA ALA A 154 4.53 1.46 -7.15
C ALA A 154 3.14 1.00 -7.63
N GLY A 155 2.12 1.17 -6.79
CA GLY A 155 0.76 0.76 -7.13
C GLY A 155 -0.17 0.61 -5.94
N ILE A 156 -1.44 0.35 -6.24
CA ILE A 156 -2.44 -0.02 -5.23
C ILE A 156 -2.43 -1.54 -5.14
N HIS A 157 -2.12 -2.08 -3.96
CA HIS A 157 -2.13 -3.51 -3.68
C HIS A 157 -3.36 -3.86 -2.84
N SER A 158 -4.04 -4.96 -3.16
CA SER A 158 -5.20 -5.43 -2.42
C SER A 158 -4.85 -6.73 -1.71
N ILE A 159 -4.96 -6.74 -0.38
CA ILE A 159 -4.80 -7.95 0.43
C ILE A 159 -6.19 -8.40 0.87
N LYS A 160 -6.54 -9.62 0.45
CA LYS A 160 -7.85 -10.23 0.70
C LYS A 160 -7.71 -11.34 1.72
N VAL A 161 -8.61 -11.37 2.69
CA VAL A 161 -8.74 -12.41 3.71
C VAL A 161 -10.03 -13.18 3.47
N THR A 162 -9.93 -14.51 3.46
CA THR A 162 -11.07 -15.42 3.43
C THR A 162 -11.18 -16.17 4.76
N CYS A 163 -12.42 -16.35 5.22
CA CYS A 163 -12.75 -17.08 6.44
C CYS A 163 -14.04 -17.87 6.20
N ALA A 164 -13.96 -19.21 6.25
CA ALA A 164 -15.08 -20.08 5.88
C ALA A 164 -16.29 -19.97 6.82
N ILE A 165 -16.07 -19.58 8.09
CA ILE A 165 -17.12 -19.47 9.10
C ILE A 165 -17.55 -18.01 9.36
N CYS A 166 -16.92 -17.03 8.71
CA CYS A 166 -17.20 -15.62 8.94
C CYS A 166 -18.27 -15.12 7.97
N SER A 167 -19.27 -14.41 8.46
CA SER A 167 -20.39 -13.94 7.64
C SER A 167 -20.04 -12.79 6.69
N ASN A 168 -18.96 -12.05 6.98
CA ASN A 168 -18.48 -10.92 6.18
C ASN A 168 -17.27 -11.26 5.29
N SER A 169 -16.96 -12.54 5.10
CA SER A 169 -15.87 -12.99 4.23
C SER A 169 -16.29 -12.97 2.75
N PRO A 170 -15.44 -12.48 1.82
CA PRO A 170 -14.08 -11.99 2.04
C PRO A 170 -14.03 -10.53 2.51
N VAL A 171 -12.97 -10.17 3.23
CA VAL A 171 -12.62 -8.76 3.52
C VAL A 171 -11.31 -8.39 2.81
N SER A 172 -11.21 -7.14 2.36
CA SER A 172 -10.01 -6.63 1.67
C SER A 172 -9.48 -5.37 2.34
N LYS A 173 -8.18 -5.17 2.25
CA LYS A 173 -7.50 -3.91 2.60
C LYS A 173 -6.61 -3.48 1.44
N GLU A 174 -6.72 -2.22 1.06
CA GLU A 174 -5.83 -1.60 0.09
C GLU A 174 -4.60 -1.03 0.78
N ILE A 175 -3.44 -1.24 0.15
CA ILE A 175 -2.15 -0.70 0.53
C ILE A 175 -1.63 0.12 -0.66
N GLN A 176 -1.38 1.40 -0.43
CA GLN A 176 -0.73 2.27 -1.40
C GLN A 176 0.78 2.08 -1.29
N VAL A 177 1.39 1.55 -2.34
CA VAL A 177 2.85 1.47 -2.46
C VAL A 177 3.32 2.70 -3.22
N ARG A 178 3.88 3.69 -2.51
CA ARG A 178 4.34 4.96 -3.09
C ARG A 178 5.45 5.62 -2.28
N VAL A 179 6.28 6.41 -2.95
CA VAL A 179 7.24 7.30 -2.30
C VAL A 179 6.49 8.54 -1.76
N PRO A 180 6.66 8.90 -0.49
CA PRO A 180 5.96 10.04 0.10
C PRO A 180 6.50 11.37 -0.44
N ASP A 181 5.66 12.40 -0.36
CA ASP A 181 6.02 13.82 -0.55
C ASP A 181 6.71 14.16 -1.89
N LEU A 182 6.39 13.40 -2.93
CA LEU A 182 6.77 13.72 -4.29
C LEU A 182 5.96 14.91 -4.82
N LEU A 183 6.66 15.87 -5.41
CA LEU A 183 6.11 17.11 -5.93
C LEU A 183 6.39 17.23 -7.43
N PRO A 184 5.42 17.74 -8.21
CA PRO A 184 5.60 17.89 -9.64
C PRO A 184 6.60 19.03 -9.95
N ILE A 185 7.42 18.84 -10.97
CA ILE A 185 8.13 19.93 -11.64
C ILE A 185 7.09 20.77 -12.39
N SER A 186 7.10 22.09 -12.19
CA SER A 186 6.11 22.98 -12.82
C SER A 186 6.15 22.84 -14.35
N PRO A 187 4.99 22.68 -15.03
CA PRO A 187 4.93 22.71 -16.49
C PRO A 187 5.07 24.14 -17.05
N ASN A 188 5.04 25.16 -16.18
CA ASN A 188 5.16 26.58 -16.51
C ASN A 188 6.49 27.13 -15.99
N PRO A 189 7.62 26.85 -16.68
CA PRO A 189 8.92 27.38 -16.30
C PRO A 189 8.97 28.92 -16.39
N PRO A 190 9.79 29.59 -15.57
CA PRO A 190 10.13 31.00 -15.77
C PRO A 190 10.69 31.28 -17.17
N GLN A 191 10.50 32.51 -17.64
CA GLN A 191 11.10 33.00 -18.88
C GLN A 191 12.43 33.72 -18.62
N ASN A 192 13.38 33.52 -19.53
CA ASN A 192 14.58 34.32 -19.68
C ASN A 192 14.22 35.70 -20.25
N ALA A 193 15.17 36.65 -20.18
CA ALA A 193 14.99 38.01 -20.71
C ALA A 193 14.75 38.06 -22.24
N ASP A 194 15.18 37.03 -22.97
CA ASP A 194 14.97 36.88 -24.42
C ASP A 194 13.61 36.23 -24.78
N GLY A 195 12.76 35.96 -23.78
CA GLY A 195 11.45 35.33 -23.95
C GLY A 195 11.48 33.80 -24.07
N THR A 196 12.66 33.17 -24.03
CA THR A 196 12.79 31.71 -23.97
C THR A 196 12.50 31.21 -22.54
N PHE A 197 12.26 29.91 -22.36
CA PHE A 197 12.06 29.33 -21.02
C PHE A 197 13.38 28.85 -20.40
N VAL A 198 13.51 28.92 -19.07
CA VAL A 198 14.71 28.42 -18.36
C VAL A 198 14.89 26.90 -18.51
N TYR A 199 13.78 26.17 -18.59
CA TYR A 199 13.77 24.74 -18.86
C TYR A 199 12.55 24.36 -19.71
N ALA A 200 12.57 23.16 -20.27
CA ALA A 200 11.42 22.55 -20.92
C ALA A 200 11.28 21.09 -20.44
N LEU A 201 10.04 20.67 -20.25
CA LEU A 201 9.70 19.27 -19.98
C LEU A 201 9.63 18.54 -21.33
N THR A 202 10.56 17.61 -21.56
CA THR A 202 10.84 16.99 -22.88
C THR A 202 10.69 15.47 -22.94
N SER A 203 10.05 14.87 -21.92
CA SER A 203 9.39 13.55 -21.99
C SER A 203 8.84 13.34 -23.38
N VAL A 204 9.54 12.44 -24.08
CA VAL A 204 9.40 11.89 -25.43
C VAL A 204 8.46 12.60 -26.41
N ASP A 205 9.05 12.82 -27.59
CA ASP A 205 8.46 13.32 -28.82
C ASP A 205 7.09 12.72 -29.20
N LYS A 206 6.40 13.42 -30.10
CA LYS A 206 5.14 12.96 -30.69
C LYS A 206 5.26 11.66 -31.49
N THR A 207 6.46 11.19 -31.84
CA THR A 207 6.65 9.94 -32.61
C THR A 207 6.40 8.69 -31.77
N HIS A 208 6.34 8.85 -30.46
CA HIS A 208 6.06 7.79 -29.50
C HIS A 208 4.63 7.87 -28.90
N GLN A 209 3.87 8.91 -29.22
CA GLN A 209 2.45 9.02 -28.88
C GLN A 209 1.64 8.03 -29.72
N GLY A 210 1.06 6.99 -29.09
CA GLY A 210 0.13 6.07 -29.75
C GLY A 210 0.33 4.58 -29.47
N ASN A 211 1.45 4.17 -28.87
CA ASN A 211 1.71 2.75 -28.59
C ASN A 211 1.36 2.31 -27.15
N GLY A 212 0.82 3.19 -26.31
CA GLY A 212 0.44 2.85 -24.92
C GLY A 212 1.62 2.42 -24.02
N ARG A 213 2.85 2.84 -24.36
CA ARG A 213 4.11 2.41 -23.72
C ARG A 213 4.77 3.48 -22.85
N TYR A 214 4.08 4.57 -22.52
CA TYR A 214 4.68 5.69 -21.81
C TYR A 214 3.90 6.03 -20.56
N HIS A 215 4.60 6.58 -19.58
CA HIS A 215 4.01 7.03 -18.34
C HIS A 215 3.82 8.54 -18.46
N HIS A 216 2.62 9.00 -18.80
CA HIS A 216 2.28 10.40 -18.60
C HIS A 216 2.45 10.69 -17.09
N ASN A 217 3.14 11.78 -16.73
CA ASN A 217 3.46 12.19 -15.35
C ASN A 217 4.77 11.64 -14.74
N GLN A 218 5.88 11.67 -15.49
CA GLN A 218 7.23 11.29 -15.04
C GLN A 218 8.10 12.44 -14.49
N TYR A 219 7.49 13.52 -13.99
CA TYR A 219 8.18 14.75 -13.56
C TYR A 219 8.02 15.04 -12.08
N TYR A 220 8.23 14.04 -11.23
CA TYR A 220 8.09 14.21 -9.80
C TYR A 220 9.44 14.10 -9.11
N LEU A 221 9.62 14.92 -8.09
CA LEU A 221 10.86 15.04 -7.34
C LEU A 221 10.53 15.30 -5.87
N THR A 222 11.45 14.96 -4.97
CA THR A 222 11.34 15.42 -3.58
C THR A 222 11.50 16.94 -3.52
N GLN A 223 11.00 17.57 -2.45
CA GLN A 223 11.16 19.01 -2.23
C GLN A 223 12.64 19.46 -2.30
N GLN A 224 13.57 18.68 -1.72
CA GLN A 224 14.99 19.00 -1.74
C GLN A 224 15.56 18.86 -3.16
N SER A 225 15.18 17.81 -3.88
CA SER A 225 15.60 17.59 -5.26
C SER A 225 15.12 18.72 -6.18
N LEU A 226 13.90 19.24 -5.98
CA LEU A 226 13.40 20.41 -6.73
C LEU A 226 14.26 21.65 -6.50
N GLN A 227 14.69 21.92 -5.27
CA GLN A 227 15.58 23.04 -4.97
C GLN A 227 16.95 22.87 -5.65
N ASN A 228 17.49 21.65 -5.58
CA ASN A 228 18.77 21.33 -6.22
C ASN A 228 18.67 21.41 -7.74
N LEU A 229 17.54 21.02 -8.34
CA LEU A 229 17.24 21.17 -9.76
C LEU A 229 17.26 22.64 -10.19
N LEU A 230 16.70 23.56 -9.40
CA LEU A 230 16.75 24.99 -9.72
C LEU A 230 18.20 25.52 -9.73
N GLY A 231 19.01 25.09 -8.76
CA GLY A 231 20.45 25.40 -8.74
C GLY A 231 21.22 24.82 -9.94
N LEU A 232 20.91 23.58 -10.33
CA LEU A 232 21.44 22.94 -11.53
C LEU A 232 21.08 23.73 -12.79
N ILE A 233 19.81 24.11 -12.96
CA ILE A 233 19.35 24.89 -14.12
C ILE A 233 20.04 26.25 -14.17
N GLY A 234 20.17 26.95 -13.04
CA GLY A 234 20.92 28.20 -12.95
C GLY A 234 22.40 28.03 -13.36
N SER A 235 23.01 26.91 -12.97
CA SER A 235 24.37 26.56 -13.35
C SER A 235 24.51 26.33 -14.86
N PHE A 236 23.54 25.67 -15.48
CA PHE A 236 23.50 25.45 -16.94
C PHE A 236 23.32 26.78 -17.68
N ALA A 237 22.44 27.66 -17.18
CA ALA A 237 22.24 29.00 -17.73
C ALA A 237 23.52 29.85 -17.66
N ALA A 238 24.29 29.76 -16.57
CA ALA A 238 25.58 30.45 -16.43
C ALA A 238 26.64 29.97 -17.44
N GLU A 239 26.56 28.71 -17.89
CA GLU A 239 27.36 28.16 -18.99
C GLU A 239 26.74 28.44 -20.38
N GLY A 240 25.68 29.24 -20.42
CA GLY A 240 24.98 29.65 -21.64
C GLY A 240 24.21 28.52 -22.33
N TRP A 241 23.79 27.46 -21.64
CA TRP A 241 23.04 26.34 -22.24
C TRP A 241 21.69 26.74 -22.87
N GLY A 242 21.14 27.90 -22.53
CA GLY A 242 19.78 28.29 -22.93
C GLY A 242 18.75 27.45 -22.17
N THR A 243 17.66 27.06 -22.84
CA THR A 243 16.61 26.21 -22.25
C THR A 243 17.12 24.80 -21.95
N VAL A 244 17.10 24.39 -20.69
CA VAL A 244 17.48 23.03 -20.26
C VAL A 244 16.35 22.03 -20.54
N ALA A 245 16.62 20.95 -21.28
CA ALA A 245 15.63 19.94 -21.61
C ALA A 245 15.58 18.83 -20.54
N LEU A 246 14.60 18.90 -19.65
CA LEU A 246 14.36 17.90 -18.60
C LEU A 246 13.60 16.71 -19.20
N ASN A 247 14.10 15.49 -19.03
CA ASN A 247 13.49 14.28 -19.56
C ASN A 247 12.87 13.44 -18.44
N ASP A 248 13.54 12.41 -17.96
CA ASP A 248 12.95 11.44 -17.04
C ASP A 248 13.28 11.82 -15.60
N ALA A 249 12.27 12.00 -14.75
CA ALA A 249 12.40 12.04 -13.30
C ALA A 249 11.59 10.87 -12.72
N SER A 250 10.97 11.04 -11.55
CA SER A 250 10.12 10.00 -10.96
C SER A 250 8.68 10.04 -11.50
N LEU A 251 8.01 8.88 -11.46
CA LEU A 251 6.55 8.81 -11.48
C LEU A 251 5.96 9.54 -10.27
N PHE A 252 4.68 9.91 -10.34
CA PHE A 252 4.00 10.60 -9.24
C PHE A 252 3.88 9.80 -7.95
N TRP A 253 3.96 8.47 -8.00
CA TRP A 253 4.09 7.58 -6.82
C TRP A 253 5.49 7.02 -6.65
N GLY A 254 6.44 7.40 -7.50
CA GLY A 254 7.77 6.81 -7.53
C GLY A 254 7.78 5.34 -7.91
N GLY A 255 8.72 4.60 -7.33
CA GLY A 255 8.94 3.21 -7.70
C GLY A 255 9.55 3.05 -9.09
N ARG A 256 9.76 1.79 -9.49
CA ARG A 256 10.49 1.43 -10.69
C ARG A 256 9.76 1.85 -11.95
N TYR A 257 10.45 2.57 -12.82
CA TYR A 257 10.03 2.88 -14.18
C TYR A 257 10.04 1.62 -15.07
N ASP A 258 8.99 1.39 -15.86
CA ASP A 258 8.92 0.29 -16.83
C ASP A 258 8.59 0.82 -18.22
N ILE A 259 9.62 1.23 -18.97
CA ILE A 259 9.47 1.76 -20.34
C ILE A 259 9.14 0.64 -21.33
N THR A 260 9.60 -0.57 -21.06
CA THR A 260 9.49 -1.70 -21.99
C THR A 260 8.24 -2.55 -21.77
N SER A 261 7.40 -2.18 -20.78
CA SER A 261 6.18 -2.88 -20.41
C SER A 261 6.40 -4.38 -20.15
N ASN A 262 7.51 -4.71 -19.49
CA ASN A 262 7.87 -6.09 -19.15
C ASN A 262 8.29 -6.24 -17.69
N TRP A 263 8.07 -5.21 -16.89
CA TRP A 263 8.47 -5.03 -15.50
C TRP A 263 9.96 -5.26 -15.25
N ARG A 264 10.74 -5.12 -16.33
CA ARG A 264 12.18 -5.25 -16.38
C ARG A 264 12.73 -3.97 -17.03
N GLY A 265 14.04 -3.92 -17.11
CA GLY A 265 14.69 -2.84 -17.85
C GLY A 265 15.16 -1.69 -16.99
N PRO A 266 15.86 -0.75 -17.65
CA PRO A 266 16.72 0.25 -17.01
C PRO A 266 15.90 1.35 -16.31
N HIS A 267 16.56 2.29 -15.64
CA HIS A 267 15.97 3.37 -14.81
C HIS A 267 15.55 2.94 -13.41
N ALA A 268 16.35 2.06 -12.79
CA ALA A 268 16.22 1.75 -11.36
C ALA A 268 16.53 2.95 -10.44
N GLY A 269 17.20 3.99 -10.92
CA GLY A 269 17.56 5.13 -10.09
C GLY A 269 16.44 6.18 -9.91
N HIS A 270 15.57 6.37 -10.92
CA HIS A 270 14.51 7.40 -10.89
C HIS A 270 13.34 7.12 -9.91
N ARG A 271 13.47 6.12 -9.04
CA ARG A 271 12.38 5.62 -8.18
C ARG A 271 11.95 6.58 -7.09
N GLU A 272 12.88 7.43 -6.64
CA GLU A 272 12.75 8.17 -5.38
C GLU A 272 12.48 9.67 -5.57
N GLY A 273 12.39 10.15 -6.82
CA GLY A 273 12.32 11.59 -7.09
C GLY A 273 13.60 12.33 -6.69
N ARG A 274 14.75 11.65 -6.80
CA ARG A 274 16.09 12.19 -6.48
C ARG A 274 17.00 12.31 -7.70
N GLU A 275 16.49 11.92 -8.86
CA GLU A 275 17.27 11.83 -10.07
C GLU A 275 16.48 12.42 -11.23
N ILE A 276 17.20 12.98 -12.21
CA ILE A 276 16.62 13.52 -13.43
C ILE A 276 17.57 13.35 -14.61
N ASP A 277 17.00 13.05 -15.77
CA ASP A 277 17.75 13.05 -17.02
C ASP A 277 17.66 14.40 -17.73
N ILE A 278 18.79 14.86 -18.25
CA ILE A 278 18.91 16.10 -19.03
C ILE A 278 19.30 15.76 -20.46
N SER A 279 18.42 16.05 -21.41
CA SER A 279 18.64 15.79 -22.83
C SER A 279 19.55 16.83 -23.47
N PHE A 280 20.44 16.39 -24.36
CA PHE A 280 21.30 17.29 -25.15
C PHE A 280 20.69 17.71 -26.49
N THR A 281 19.72 16.93 -26.98
CA THR A 281 19.20 17.05 -28.35
C THR A 281 17.78 17.61 -28.41
N ARG A 282 17.03 17.56 -27.30
CA ARG A 282 15.63 18.01 -27.25
C ARG A 282 15.45 19.46 -26.81
N ALA A 283 16.51 20.12 -26.35
CA ALA A 283 16.49 21.56 -26.20
C ALA A 283 16.32 22.18 -27.60
N ARG A 284 15.54 23.27 -27.73
CA ARG A 284 15.38 23.99 -29.01
C ARG A 284 16.72 24.47 -29.61
N ASN A 285 17.81 24.35 -28.86
CA ASN A 285 19.20 24.51 -29.28
C ASN A 285 20.03 23.30 -28.79
N PRO A 286 20.40 22.34 -29.66
CA PRO A 286 21.25 21.23 -29.27
C PRO A 286 22.58 21.70 -28.68
N VAL A 287 23.04 21.02 -27.62
CA VAL A 287 24.28 21.38 -26.92
C VAL A 287 25.45 20.68 -27.61
N SER A 288 26.51 21.42 -27.98
CA SER A 288 27.70 20.81 -28.57
C SER A 288 28.43 19.88 -27.60
N ILE A 289 29.12 18.86 -28.13
CA ILE A 289 29.89 17.89 -27.33
C ILE A 289 30.92 18.59 -26.44
N ASP A 290 31.63 19.60 -26.97
CA ASP A 290 32.61 20.37 -26.20
C ASP A 290 31.97 21.06 -24.99
N LYS A 291 30.76 21.60 -25.17
CA LYS A 291 30.02 22.27 -24.10
C LYS A 291 29.51 21.28 -23.05
N GLN A 292 29.09 20.09 -23.46
CA GLN A 292 28.76 19.00 -22.53
C GLN A 292 29.99 18.59 -21.71
N ASN A 293 31.13 18.36 -22.37
CA ASN A 293 32.37 17.96 -21.72
C ASN A 293 32.91 19.03 -20.77
N ASN A 294 32.85 20.30 -21.16
CA ASN A 294 33.27 21.42 -20.31
C ASN A 294 32.38 21.56 -19.08
N LEU A 295 31.05 21.42 -19.24
CA LEU A 295 30.12 21.46 -18.11
C LEU A 295 30.41 20.31 -17.14
N TYR A 296 30.54 19.08 -17.66
CA TYR A 296 30.87 17.93 -16.84
C TYR A 296 32.17 18.16 -16.06
N LYS A 297 33.26 18.53 -16.76
CA LYS A 297 34.55 18.82 -16.14
C LYS A 297 34.44 19.86 -15.04
N LYS A 298 33.72 20.97 -15.30
CA LYS A 298 33.54 22.03 -14.32
C LYS A 298 32.85 21.53 -13.05
N PHE A 299 31.72 20.83 -13.17
CA PHE A 299 30.92 20.44 -11.99
C PHE A 299 31.40 19.16 -11.31
N CYS A 300 32.11 18.30 -12.03
CA CYS A 300 32.56 17.02 -11.50
C CYS A 300 34.04 16.97 -11.11
N GLU A 301 34.87 17.85 -11.67
CA GLU A 301 36.31 17.88 -11.38
C GLU A 301 36.70 19.16 -10.64
N THR A 302 36.25 20.34 -11.10
CA THR A 302 36.66 21.63 -10.52
C THR A 302 35.80 22.05 -9.32
N ASN A 303 34.47 21.94 -9.44
CA ASN A 303 33.49 22.50 -8.49
C ASN A 303 32.69 21.42 -7.75
N ALA A 304 33.17 20.16 -7.76
CA ALA A 304 32.44 19.04 -7.14
C ALA A 304 32.13 19.27 -5.63
N ALA A 305 32.92 20.11 -4.96
CA ALA A 305 32.68 20.49 -3.58
C ALA A 305 31.45 21.41 -3.40
N GLU A 306 31.15 22.25 -4.40
CA GLU A 306 30.30 23.44 -4.28
C GLU A 306 28.85 23.21 -4.72
N VAL A 307 28.58 22.14 -5.47
CA VAL A 307 27.24 21.84 -5.97
C VAL A 307 26.54 20.72 -5.17
N PRO A 308 25.20 20.82 -4.99
CA PRO A 308 24.43 19.83 -4.23
C PRO A 308 23.97 18.63 -5.08
N PHE A 309 24.57 18.41 -6.25
CA PHE A 309 24.19 17.36 -7.20
C PHE A 309 25.42 16.63 -7.74
N SER A 310 25.22 15.50 -8.40
CA SER A 310 26.29 14.74 -9.07
C SER A 310 25.82 14.27 -10.44
N ILE A 311 26.74 14.23 -11.40
CA ILE A 311 26.43 13.91 -12.79
C ILE A 311 27.04 12.56 -13.15
N LEU A 312 26.20 11.68 -13.70
CA LEU A 312 26.59 10.53 -14.49
C LEU A 312 26.36 10.86 -15.97
N HIS A 313 27.42 10.86 -16.76
CA HIS A 313 27.32 11.12 -18.20
C HIS A 313 27.15 9.80 -18.97
N HIS A 314 26.06 9.68 -19.72
CA HIS A 314 25.83 8.60 -20.68
C HIS A 314 26.20 9.05 -22.09
N TYR A 315 27.22 8.41 -22.67
CA TYR A 315 27.76 8.79 -23.99
C TYR A 315 27.21 7.97 -25.17
N ALA A 316 26.71 6.75 -24.96
CA ALA A 316 26.18 5.92 -26.05
C ALA A 316 24.69 6.11 -26.31
N SER A 317 24.24 5.56 -27.45
CA SER A 317 22.90 5.42 -28.10
C SER A 317 21.82 6.48 -27.88
N THR A 318 21.74 7.08 -26.71
CA THR A 318 20.91 8.22 -26.35
C THR A 318 21.68 9.13 -25.39
N PRO A 319 22.61 9.98 -25.88
CA PRO A 319 23.44 10.82 -25.01
C PRO A 319 22.60 11.77 -24.14
N HIS A 320 22.81 11.70 -22.83
CA HIS A 320 22.16 12.56 -21.83
C HIS A 320 23.02 12.63 -20.55
N PHE A 321 22.74 13.62 -19.71
CA PHE A 321 23.20 13.57 -18.32
C PHE A 321 22.14 12.89 -17.48
N HIS A 322 22.52 11.85 -16.78
CA HIS A 322 21.77 11.34 -15.65
C HIS A 322 22.27 12.06 -14.40
N VAL A 323 21.40 12.81 -13.74
CA VAL A 323 21.78 13.70 -12.64
C VAL A 323 21.16 13.22 -11.35
N PHE A 324 22.01 12.89 -10.37
CA PHE A 324 21.60 12.76 -8.99
C PHE A 324 21.43 14.16 -8.42
N LEU A 325 20.22 14.55 -8.06
CA LEU A 325 19.88 15.84 -7.44
C LEU A 325 20.21 15.85 -5.94
N GLU A 326 21.21 15.07 -5.56
CA GLU A 326 21.85 15.04 -4.27
C GLU A 326 23.33 14.69 -4.49
N LYS A 327 24.18 15.11 -3.55
CA LYS A 327 25.62 14.91 -3.68
C LYS A 327 25.98 13.45 -3.47
N GLN A 328 26.54 12.82 -4.50
CA GLN A 328 27.14 11.50 -4.44
C GLN A 328 28.62 11.59 -4.02
N LYS A 329 29.23 10.44 -3.71
CA LYS A 329 30.66 10.39 -3.36
C LYS A 329 31.57 10.85 -4.51
N ALA A 330 31.11 10.69 -5.74
CA ALA A 330 31.82 11.10 -6.95
C ALA A 330 30.81 11.32 -8.09
N CYS A 331 31.25 12.03 -9.12
CA CYS A 331 30.62 11.94 -10.44
C CYS A 331 31.13 10.71 -11.20
N PHE A 332 30.41 10.32 -12.26
CA PHE A 332 30.70 9.12 -13.03
C PHE A 332 30.63 9.40 -14.54
N LYS A 333 31.40 8.65 -15.33
CA LYS A 333 31.23 8.55 -16.78
C LYS A 333 30.92 7.10 -17.08
N SER A 334 29.90 6.84 -17.91
CA SER A 334 29.69 5.51 -18.47
C SER A 334 30.18 5.52 -19.91
N GLU A 335 31.19 4.70 -20.21
CA GLU A 335 31.81 4.56 -21.54
C GLU A 335 31.26 3.35 -22.32
N HIS A 336 30.01 2.96 -22.09
CA HIS A 336 29.38 1.85 -22.80
C HIS A 336 28.48 2.39 -23.89
#